data_AF-A0A7K4BHG9-F1
#
_entry.id   AF-A0A7K4BHG9-F1
#
_cell.length_a   1.000
_cell.length_b   1.000
_cell.length_c   1.000
_cell.angle_alpha   90.00
_cell.angle_beta   90.00
_cell.angle_gamma   90.00
#
_symmetry.space_group_name_H-M   'P 1'
#
loop_
_entity.id
_entity.type
_entity.pdbx_description
1 polymer ?
#
loop_
_entity_poly.entity_id
_entity_poly.type
_entity_poly.pdbx_seq_one_letter_code
_entity_poly.pdbx_strand_id
1 'polypeptide(L)'
;GGRLIVNRGLVVPTSVYQQDLVVPDEESILAALSDLDLVCIDAAELAEEAGSSLSQNIVMLGAASGDMPLRPETLEEAVRRCVPPKTVAVNEKAFRLGQAALGERGVP
;
A
#
# COMPACT_ATOMS: atom_id res chain seq x y z
N GLY A 1 -7.08 -5.84 18.27
CA GLY A 1 -7.37 -4.69 17.39
C GLY A 1 -7.00 -5.05 15.97
N GLY A 2 -7.27 -4.15 15.02
CA GLY A 2 -6.76 -4.25 13.65
C GLY A 2 -5.75 -3.14 13.38
N ARG A 3 -4.84 -3.37 12.43
CA ARG A 3 -3.89 -2.37 11.93
C ARG A 3 -4.39 -1.79 10.61
N LEU A 4 -4.25 -0.48 10.45
CA LEU A 4 -4.58 0.25 9.24
C LEU A 4 -3.28 0.56 8.47
N ILE A 5 -3.20 0.09 7.23
CA ILE A 5 -2.06 0.36 6.34
C ILE A 5 -2.55 1.28 5.23
N VAL A 6 -1.94 2.45 5.12
CA VAL A 6 -2.40 3.54 4.24
C VAL A 6 -1.30 3.93 3.28
N ASN A 7 -1.66 4.10 2.00
CA ASN A 7 -0.79 4.74 1.03
C ASN A 7 -0.84 6.26 1.23
N ARG A 8 0.31 6.93 1.30
CA ARG A 8 0.37 8.41 1.34
C ARG A 8 -0.15 9.08 0.06
N GLY A 9 -0.17 8.35 -1.05
CA GLY A 9 -0.76 8.83 -2.29
C GLY A 9 -2.27 9.12 -2.16
N LEU A 10 -2.63 10.41 -2.14
CA LEU A 10 -4.02 10.86 -2.10
C LEU A 10 -4.69 10.69 -3.48
N VAL A 11 -5.75 9.91 -3.53
CA VAL A 11 -6.62 9.79 -4.70
C VAL A 11 -7.85 10.65 -4.49
N VAL A 12 -7.96 11.76 -5.23
CA VAL A 12 -9.11 12.67 -5.13
C VAL A 12 -10.35 11.98 -5.69
N PRO A 13 -11.43 11.83 -4.90
CA PRO A 13 -12.67 11.24 -5.41
C PRO A 13 -13.27 12.10 -6.53
N THR A 14 -13.80 11.45 -7.56
CA THR A 14 -14.44 12.15 -8.69
C THR A 14 -15.58 13.05 -8.25
N SER A 15 -16.36 12.65 -7.24
CA SER A 15 -17.45 13.45 -6.68
C SER A 15 -16.96 14.77 -6.07
N VAL A 16 -15.82 14.75 -5.37
CA VAL A 16 -15.20 15.93 -4.77
C VAL A 16 -14.76 16.91 -5.86
N TYR A 17 -14.11 16.41 -6.90
CA TYR A 17 -13.72 17.22 -8.07
C TYR A 17 -14.94 17.80 -8.81
N GLN A 18 -16.00 17.00 -9.02
CA GLN A 18 -17.21 17.45 -9.72
C GLN A 18 -18.02 18.50 -8.97
N GLN A 19 -17.99 18.44 -7.63
CA GLN A 19 -18.75 19.32 -6.75
C GLN A 19 -17.90 20.48 -6.21
N ASP A 20 -16.64 20.59 -6.65
CA ASP A 20 -15.66 21.60 -6.21
C ASP A 20 -15.55 21.66 -4.68
N LEU A 21 -15.59 20.49 -4.04
CA LEU A 21 -15.47 20.35 -2.59
C LEU A 21 -14.00 20.36 -2.16
N VAL A 22 -13.76 20.78 -0.92
CA VAL A 22 -12.40 20.79 -0.34
C VAL A 22 -12.04 19.38 0.11
N VAL A 23 -10.93 18.86 -0.41
CA VAL A 23 -10.30 17.64 0.11
C VAL A 23 -9.52 18.02 1.38
N PRO A 24 -9.70 17.31 2.51
CA PRO A 24 -8.90 17.57 3.70
C PRO A 24 -7.41 17.33 3.40
N ASP A 25 -6.55 18.09 4.05
CA ASP A 25 -5.11 17.91 3.98
C ASP A 25 -4.66 16.62 4.72
N GLU A 26 -3.44 16.18 4.43
CA GLU A 26 -2.88 14.95 5.00
C GLU A 26 -2.84 14.98 6.53
N GLU A 27 -2.46 16.11 7.14
CA GLU A 27 -2.38 16.25 8.60
C GLU A 27 -3.75 16.07 9.25
N SER A 28 -4.79 16.70 8.69
CA SER A 28 -6.18 16.53 9.12
C SER A 28 -6.66 15.09 9.03
N ILE A 29 -6.30 14.36 7.95
CA ILE A 29 -6.66 12.95 7.78
C ILE A 29 -5.95 12.08 8.81
N LEU A 30 -4.63 12.26 9.00
CA LEU A 30 -3.84 11.49 9.95
C LEU A 30 -4.29 11.74 11.39
N ALA A 31 -4.62 13.00 11.75
CA ALA A 31 -5.17 13.34 13.05
C ALA A 31 -6.49 12.60 13.32
N ALA A 32 -7.38 12.51 12.32
CA ALA A 32 -8.65 11.79 12.44
C ALA A 32 -8.48 10.26 12.59
N LEU A 33 -7.32 9.71 12.20
CA LEU A 33 -7.00 8.29 12.30
C LEU A 33 -6.07 7.95 13.48
N SER A 34 -5.68 8.94 14.28
CA SER A 34 -4.64 8.81 15.31
C SER A 34 -4.95 7.82 16.43
N ASP A 35 -6.23 7.50 16.67
CA ASP A 35 -6.65 6.49 17.66
C ASP A 35 -6.49 5.05 17.16
N LEU A 36 -6.12 4.84 15.89
CA LEU A 36 -5.91 3.53 15.27
C LEU A 36 -4.43 3.17 15.21
N ASP A 37 -4.10 1.87 15.17
CA ASP A 37 -2.75 1.41 14.84
C ASP A 37 -2.51 1.66 13.34
N LEU A 38 -1.90 2.81 13.04
CA LEU A 38 -1.74 3.34 11.69
C LEU A 38 -0.30 3.17 11.21
N VAL A 39 -0.14 2.64 9.99
CA VAL A 39 1.12 2.69 9.26
C VAL A 39 0.89 3.32 7.89
N CYS A 40 1.68 4.35 7.60
CA CYS A 40 1.67 5.02 6.30
C CYS A 40 2.90 4.61 5.49
N ILE A 41 2.70 4.19 4.24
CA ILE A 41 3.77 3.88 3.30
C ILE A 41 3.62 4.72 2.02
N ASP A 42 4.73 5.04 1.38
CA ASP A 42 4.72 5.60 0.03
C ASP A 42 4.68 4.44 -0.98
N ALA A 43 3.48 3.93 -1.27
CA ALA A 43 3.36 2.80 -2.18
C ALA A 43 3.71 3.20 -3.63
N ALA A 44 3.54 4.48 -3.98
CA ALA A 44 3.84 4.97 -5.32
C ALA A 44 5.34 4.94 -5.59
N GLU A 45 6.15 5.46 -4.66
CA GLU A 45 7.61 5.41 -4.74
C GLU A 45 8.13 3.97 -4.82
N LEU A 46 7.65 3.08 -3.94
CA LEU A 46 8.06 1.68 -3.92
C LEU A 46 7.63 0.91 -5.20
N ALA A 47 6.47 1.24 -5.77
CA ALA A 47 6.01 0.64 -7.02
C ALA A 47 6.85 1.11 -8.22
N GLU A 48 7.25 2.38 -8.25
CA GLU A 48 8.20 2.89 -9.23
C GLU A 48 9.57 2.24 -9.08
N GLU A 49 10.07 2.06 -7.85
CA GLU A 49 11.30 1.31 -7.58
C GLU A 49 11.19 -0.15 -8.06
N ALA A 50 10.02 -0.78 -7.91
CA ALA A 50 9.75 -2.12 -8.43
C ALA A 50 9.79 -2.19 -9.97
N GLY A 51 9.63 -1.05 -10.64
CA GLY A 51 9.62 -0.91 -12.10
C GLY A 51 8.24 -0.73 -12.72
N SER A 52 7.20 -0.48 -11.93
CA SER A 52 5.86 -0.11 -12.44
C SER A 52 4.99 0.56 -11.39
N SER A 53 4.59 1.81 -11.61
CA SER A 53 3.55 2.51 -10.82
C SER A 53 2.22 1.76 -10.71
N LEU A 54 1.92 0.85 -11.64
CA LEU A 54 0.69 0.05 -11.61
C LEU A 54 0.72 -1.04 -10.53
N SER A 55 1.87 -1.27 -9.89
CA SER A 55 2.07 -2.30 -8.86
C SER A 55 1.87 -1.81 -7.42
N GLN A 56 1.36 -0.59 -7.21
CA GLN A 56 1.07 -0.02 -5.89
C GLN A 56 0.20 -0.93 -5.02
N ASN A 57 -0.81 -1.57 -5.61
CA ASN A 57 -1.66 -2.50 -4.89
C ASN A 57 -0.90 -3.72 -4.37
N ILE A 58 0.12 -4.19 -5.09
CA ILE A 58 0.96 -5.31 -4.69
C ILE A 58 1.95 -4.88 -3.61
N VAL A 59 2.47 -3.65 -3.65
CA VAL A 59 3.22 -3.06 -2.53
C VAL A 59 2.37 -3.05 -1.26
N MET A 60 1.14 -2.53 -1.34
CA MET A 60 0.22 -2.50 -0.20
C MET A 60 -0.11 -3.90 0.34
N LEU A 61 -0.30 -4.88 -0.56
CA LEU A 61 -0.51 -6.27 -0.18
C LEU A 61 0.72 -6.86 0.53
N GLY A 62 1.92 -6.54 0.03
CA GLY A 62 3.19 -6.91 0.65
C GLY A 62 3.29 -6.37 2.07
N ALA A 63 3.02 -5.08 2.25
CA ALA A 63 3.00 -4.46 3.58
C ALA A 63 2.00 -5.16 4.50
N ALA A 64 0.77 -5.36 4.06
CA ALA A 64 -0.26 -6.00 4.89
C ALA A 64 -0.04 -7.50 5.15
N SER A 65 0.86 -8.16 4.43
CA SER A 65 1.01 -9.61 4.48
C SER A 65 1.42 -10.17 5.85
N GLY A 66 2.16 -9.40 6.66
CA GLY A 66 2.58 -9.80 8.00
C GLY A 66 1.45 -9.80 9.04
N ASP A 67 0.40 -9.01 8.80
CA ASP A 67 -0.76 -8.87 9.70
C ASP A 67 -1.93 -9.81 9.32
N MET A 68 -1.80 -10.56 8.22
CA MET A 68 -2.81 -11.52 7.75
C MET A 68 -2.59 -12.91 8.35
N PRO A 69 -3.66 -13.71 8.59
CA PRO A 69 -3.56 -15.10 9.04
C PRO A 69 -3.16 -16.06 7.89
N LEU A 70 -2.18 -15.65 7.08
CA LEU A 70 -1.68 -16.37 5.91
C LEU A 70 -0.15 -16.30 5.91
N ARG A 71 0.49 -17.34 5.36
CA ARG A 71 1.95 -17.30 5.20
C ARG A 71 2.33 -16.31 4.10
N PRO A 72 3.33 -15.44 4.32
CA PRO A 72 3.82 -14.50 3.31
C PRO A 72 4.11 -15.13 1.94
N GLU A 73 4.69 -16.33 1.92
CA GLU A 73 5.05 -17.05 0.70
C GLU A 73 3.81 -17.52 -0.08
N THR A 74 2.70 -17.76 0.64
CA THR A 74 1.43 -18.15 0.01
C THR A 74 0.79 -16.95 -0.70
N LEU A 75 0.93 -15.75 -0.15
CA LEU A 75 0.48 -14.52 -0.78
C LEU A 75 1.36 -14.18 -2.00
N GLU A 76 2.68 -14.31 -1.88
CA GLU A 76 3.61 -14.10 -3.00
C GLU A 76 3.33 -15.05 -4.18
N GLU A 77 3.09 -16.33 -3.89
CA GLU A 77 2.67 -17.31 -4.91
C GLU A 77 1.34 -16.92 -5.56
N ALA A 78 0.37 -16.44 -4.79
CA ALA A 78 -0.90 -15.97 -5.34
C ALA A 78 -0.69 -14.77 -6.27
N VAL A 79 0.18 -13.82 -5.91
CA VAL A 79 0.56 -12.70 -6.79
C VAL A 79 1.09 -13.22 -8.12
N ARG A 80 2.06 -14.14 -8.11
CA ARG A 80 2.61 -14.73 -9.35
C ARG A 80 1.54 -15.35 -10.26
N ARG A 81 0.54 -16.00 -9.65
CA ARG A 81 -0.54 -16.69 -10.37
C ARG A 81 -1.61 -15.74 -10.91
N CYS A 82 -1.80 -14.58 -10.29
CA CYS A 82 -2.88 -13.65 -10.60
C CYS A 82 -2.45 -12.51 -11.54
N VAL A 83 -1.17 -12.14 -11.56
CA VAL A 83 -0.67 -11.06 -12.42
C VAL A 83 -0.38 -11.55 -13.85
N PRO A 84 -0.38 -10.66 -14.87
CA PRO A 84 0.03 -11.03 -16.21
C PRO A 84 1.43 -11.67 -16.23
N PRO A 85 1.65 -12.74 -17.02
CA PRO A 85 2.93 -13.46 -17.04
C PRO A 85 4.15 -12.57 -17.31
N LYS A 86 3.98 -11.50 -18.09
CA LYS A 86 5.04 -10.54 -18.43
C LYS A 86 5.44 -9.61 -17.27
N THR A 87 4.61 -9.50 -16.24
CA THR A 87 4.80 -8.55 -15.13
C THR A 87 5.09 -9.25 -13.80
N VAL A 88 5.24 -10.57 -13.78
CA VAL A 88 5.48 -11.36 -12.57
C VAL A 88 6.66 -10.81 -11.77
N ALA A 89 7.83 -10.64 -12.41
CA ALA A 89 9.05 -10.18 -11.72
C ALA A 89 8.89 -8.80 -11.05
N VAL A 90 8.21 -7.86 -11.71
CA VAL A 90 7.94 -6.52 -11.17
C VAL A 90 6.99 -6.60 -9.98
N ASN A 91 5.94 -7.42 -10.06
CA ASN A 91 4.96 -7.56 -8.97
C ASN A 91 5.55 -8.34 -7.78
N GLU A 92 6.39 -9.35 -8.00
CA GLU A 92 7.14 -10.00 -6.92
C GLU A 92 8.07 -9.02 -6.21
N LYS A 93 8.80 -8.18 -6.96
CA LYS A 93 9.64 -7.13 -6.38
C LYS A 93 8.80 -6.15 -5.57
N ALA A 94 7.67 -5.69 -6.10
CA ALA A 94 6.75 -4.79 -5.41
C ALA A 94 6.24 -5.39 -4.09
N PHE A 95 5.87 -6.67 -4.10
CA PHE A 95 5.41 -7.38 -2.90
C PHE A 95 6.49 -7.41 -1.80
N ARG A 96 7.73 -7.74 -2.17
CA ARG A 96 8.87 -7.78 -1.23
C ARG A 96 9.24 -6.40 -0.70
N LEU A 97 9.20 -5.36 -1.55
CA LEU A 97 9.41 -3.98 -1.11
C LEU A 97 8.34 -3.55 -0.09
N GLY A 98 7.07 -3.89 -0.34
CA GLY A 98 5.98 -3.69 0.61
C GLY A 98 6.22 -4.36 1.96
N GLN A 99 6.66 -5.62 1.95
CA GLN A 99 7.02 -6.33 3.19
C GLN A 99 8.14 -5.66 3.98
N ALA A 100 9.19 -5.25 3.27
CA ALA A 100 10.34 -4.60 3.89
C ALA A 100 9.98 -3.23 4.50
N ALA A 101 9.04 -2.49 3.89
CA ALA A 101 8.62 -1.17 4.35
C ALA A 101 8.09 -1.17 5.79
N LEU A 102 7.45 -2.24 6.25
CA LEU A 102 7.00 -2.37 7.64
C LEU A 102 8.12 -2.74 8.62
N GLY A 103 9.18 -3.40 8.13
CA GLY A 103 10.32 -3.82 8.95
C GLY A 103 11.27 -2.68 9.33
N GLU A 104 11.31 -1.61 8.53
CA GLU A 104 12.31 -0.54 8.69
C GLU A 104 11.73 0.82 9.17
N ARG A 105 10.41 1.07 9.08
CA ARG A 105 9.83 2.41 9.35
C ARG A 105 8.43 2.42 9.98
N GLY A 106 8.08 1.41 10.75
CA GLY A 106 6.85 1.41 11.55
C GLY A 106 7.01 2.08 12.91
N VAL A 107 7.34 3.37 12.96
CA VAL A 107 7.18 4.18 14.19
C VAL A 107 6.33 5.39 13.81
N PRO A 108 5.27 5.70 14.58
CA PRO A 108 4.42 6.87 14.35
C PRO A 108 5.21 8.18 14.31
#